data_AF-A0A6L8G8T5-F1
#
_entry.id   AF-A0A6L8G8T5-F1
#
_cell.length_a   1.000
_cell.length_b   1.000
_cell.length_c   1.000
_cell.angle_alpha   90.00
_cell.angle_beta   90.00
_cell.angle_gamma   90.00
#
_symmetry.space_group_name_H-M   'P 1'
#
loop_
_entity.id
_entity.type
_entity.pdbx_description
1 polymer ?
#
loop_
_entity_poly.entity_id
_entity_poly.type
_entity_poly.pdbx_seq_one_letter_code
_entity_poly.pdbx_strand_id
1 'polypeptide(L)' 'VDLYDGGRHLSQCLIVASREDADERVYEFKRATPASDRVPLDYEWQFEPFGLITHRPAV' A
#
# COMPACT_ATOMS: atom_id res chain seq x y z
N VAL A 1 16.34 -0.23 -5.99
CA VAL A 1 15.97 -0.86 -7.28
C VAL A 1 14.46 -0.87 -7.42
N ASP A 2 13.94 -1.02 -8.63
CA ASP A 2 12.50 -1.07 -8.89
C ASP A 2 12.09 -2.50 -9.28
N LEU A 3 11.07 -3.04 -8.60
CA LEU A 3 10.54 -4.38 -8.85
C LEU A 3 9.34 -4.29 -9.78
N TYR A 4 9.32 -5.12 -10.83
CA TYR A 4 8.25 -5.18 -11.82
C TYR A 4 7.71 -6.60 -11.97
N ASP A 5 6.43 -6.71 -12.31
CA ASP A 5 5.76 -7.92 -12.79
C ASP A 5 5.26 -7.65 -14.22
N GLY A 6 6.03 -8.13 -15.20
CA GLY A 6 5.90 -7.68 -16.59
C GLY A 6 6.12 -6.17 -16.70
N GLY A 7 5.10 -5.45 -17.19
CA GLY A 7 5.11 -3.98 -17.28
C GLY A 7 4.62 -3.25 -16.02
N ARG A 8 4.14 -3.97 -14.99
CA ARG A 8 3.58 -3.35 -13.78
C ARG A 8 4.67 -3.10 -12.75
N HIS A 9 4.88 -1.83 -12.36
CA HIS A 9 5.74 -1.49 -11.21
C HIS A 9 5.06 -1.96 -9.92
N LEU A 10 5.74 -2.82 -9.16
CA LEU A 10 5.23 -3.35 -7.89
C LEU A 10 5.67 -2.48 -6.72
N SER A 11 6.97 -2.19 -6.62
CA SER A 11 7.52 -1.39 -5.53
C SER A 11 8.95 -0.97 -5.79
N GLN A 12 9.38 0.09 -5.09
CA GLN A 12 10.79 0.35 -4.87
C GLN A 12 11.30 -0.47 -3.67
N CYS A 13 12.44 -1.15 -3.83
CA CYS A 13 12.99 -2.02 -2.81
C CYS A 13 14.52 -2.06 -2.80
N LEU A 14 15.06 -2.71 -1.77
CA LEU A 14 16.44 -3.18 -1.69
C LEU A 14 16.47 -4.69 -1.90
N ILE A 15 17.27 -5.16 -2.86
CA ILE A 15 17.55 -6.58 -3.09
C ILE A 15 18.83 -6.94 -2.31
N VAL A 16 18.80 -8.04 -1.57
CA VAL A 16 19.93 -8.58 -0.80
C VAL A 16 20.21 -10.00 -1.28
N ALA A 17 21.47 -10.27 -1.63
CA ALA A 17 21.91 -11.63 -1.92
C ALA A 17 21.83 -12.45 -0.62
N SER A 18 21.01 -13.50 -0.61
CA SER A 18 20.79 -14.33 0.58
C SER A 18 21.63 -15.60 0.51
N ARG A 19 21.46 -16.42 -0.53
CA ARG A 19 22.21 -17.67 -0.70
C ARG A 19 22.25 -18.13 -2.17
N GLU A 20 23.29 -18.87 -2.53
CA GLU A 20 23.30 -19.69 -3.74
C GLU A 20 22.91 -21.14 -3.35
N ASP A 21 21.90 -21.68 -4.03
CA ASP A 21 21.39 -23.03 -3.80
C ASP A 21 21.43 -23.82 -5.11
N ALA A 22 22.37 -24.76 -5.20
CA ALA A 22 22.71 -25.49 -6.44
C ALA A 22 22.83 -24.57 -7.67
N ASP A 23 21.80 -24.56 -8.52
CA ASP A 23 21.75 -23.80 -9.77
C ASP A 23 20.93 -22.51 -9.66
N GLU A 24 20.47 -22.15 -8.46
CA GLU A 24 19.64 -20.97 -8.20
C GLU A 24 20.33 -19.95 -7.30
N ARG A 25 20.07 -18.67 -7.58
CA ARG A 25 20.44 -17.57 -6.71
C ARG A 25 19.21 -17.05 -5.98
N VAL A 26 19.21 -17.21 -4.66
CA VAL A 26 18.14 -16.76 -3.79
C VAL A 26 18.45 -15.36 -3.30
N TYR A 27 17.50 -14.47 -3.54
CA TYR A 27 17.54 -13.09 -3.09
C TYR A 27 16.37 -12.82 -2.16
N GLU A 28 16.64 -12.05 -1.11
CA GLU A 28 15.61 -11.44 -0.28
C GLU A 28 15.43 -9.99 -0.73
N PHE A 29 14.22 -9.45 -0.52
CA PHE A 29 13.98 -8.03 -0.75
C PHE A 29 13.29 -7.37 0.43
N LYS A 30 13.69 -6.13 0.70
CA LYS A 30 13.06 -5.27 1.71
C LYS A 30 12.32 -4.14 1.01
N ARG A 31 11.03 -3.99 1.30
CA ARG A 31 10.21 -2.91 0.75
C ARG A 31 10.61 -1.57 1.37
N ALA A 32 10.75 -0.54 0.54
CA ALA A 32 10.87 0.81 1.03
C ALA A 32 9.46 1.36 1.33
N THR A 33 9.13 1.56 2.60
CA THR A 33 7.94 2.31 3.00
C THR A 33 8.35 3.77 3.15
N PRO A 34 7.82 4.70 2.33
CA PRO A 34 8.13 6.12 2.48
C PRO A 34 7.72 6.61 3.86
N ALA A 35 8.55 7.48 4.46
CA ALA A 35 8.12 8.23 5.62
C ALA A 35 6.96 9.15 5.22
N SER A 36 5.93 9.19 6.06
CA SER A 36 4.76 10.06 5.90
C SER A 36 4.60 10.91 7.15
N ASP A 37 4.32 12.20 6.97
CA ASP A 37 4.03 13.13 8.08
C ASP A 37 2.63 12.90 8.68
N ARG A 38 1.84 12.02 8.07
CA ARG A 38 0.51 11.62 8.54
C ARG A 38 0.52 10.17 8.96
N VAL A 39 -0.17 9.90 10.07
CA VAL A 39 -0.42 8.54 10.54
C VAL A 39 -1.19 7.73 9.49
N PRO A 40 -0.85 6.45 9.25
CA PRO A 40 -1.63 5.59 8.39
C PRO A 40 -3.08 5.46 8.90
N LEU A 41 -4.04 5.50 7.98
CA LEU A 41 -5.43 5.22 8.29
C LEU A 41 -5.61 3.72 8.53
N ASP A 42 -6.21 3.34 9.65
CA ASP A 42 -6.46 1.95 10.05
C ASP A 42 -7.92 1.51 9.86
N TYR A 43 -8.75 2.37 9.25
CA TYR A 43 -10.16 2.12 8.93
C TYR A 43 -10.49 2.52 7.49
N GLU A 44 -11.59 1.98 6.95
CA GLU A 44 -12.11 2.41 5.65
C GLU A 44 -12.73 3.82 5.76
N TRP A 45 -12.20 4.78 5.01
CA TRP A 45 -12.81 6.11 4.89
C TRP A 45 -13.47 6.26 3.52
N GLN A 46 -14.79 6.08 3.50
CA GLN A 46 -15.64 6.59 2.43
C GLN A 46 -16.41 7.79 2.96
N PHE A 47 -16.21 8.97 2.37
CA PHE A 47 -17.10 10.09 2.61
C PHE A 47 -18.33 9.93 1.70
N GLU A 48 -19.32 9.18 2.19
CA GLU A 48 -20.65 9.12 1.59
C GLU A 48 -21.63 9.78 2.57
N PRO A 49 -22.25 10.93 2.24
CA PRO A 49 -23.23 11.56 3.12
C PRO A 49 -24.47 10.67 3.26
N PHE A 50 -24.54 9.91 4.36
CA PHE A 50 -25.64 8.99 4.65
C PHE A 50 -26.77 9.71 5.40
N GLY A 51 -27.72 10.29 4.65
CA GLY A 51 -29.01 10.74 5.17
C GLY A 51 -29.15 12.26 5.33
N LEU A 52 -30.02 12.85 4.49
CA LEU A 52 -30.52 14.20 4.68
C LEU A 52 -31.70 14.14 5.67
N ILE A 53 -31.51 14.63 6.90
CA ILE A 53 -32.61 14.85 7.83
C ILE A 53 -33.22 16.21 7.48
N THR A 54 -34.27 16.23 6.65
CA THR A 54 -35.06 17.45 6.45
C THR A 54 -35.94 17.68 7.67
N HIS A 55 -35.68 18.74 8.43
CA HIS A 55 -36.60 19.17 9.48
C HIS A 55 -37.89 19.70 8.83
N ARG A 56 -38.97 18.93 8.88
CA ARG A 56 -40.30 19.39 8.46
C ARG A 56 -40.95 20.12 9.65
N PRO A 57 -41.23 21.44 9.58
CA PRO A 57 -41.98 22.09 10.63
C PRO A 57 -43.41 21.52 10.66
N ALA A 58 -43.91 21.22 11.86
CA ALA A 58 -45.31 20.88 12.07
C ALA A 58 -46.15 22.14 11.82
N VAL A 59 -47.14 22.02 10.94
CA VAL A 59 -48.22 23.00 10.78
C VAL A 59 -49.24 22.76 11.86
#